data_AF-A0A1H4MBV9-F1
#
_entry.id   AF-A0A1H4MBV9-F1
#
_cell.length_a   1.000
_cell.length_b   1.000
_cell.length_c   1.000
_cell.angle_alpha   90.00
_cell.angle_beta   90.00
_cell.angle_gamma   90.00
#
_symmetry.space_group_name_H-M   'P 1'
#
loop_
_entity.id
_entity.type
_entity.pdbx_description
1 polymer ?
#
loop_
_entity_poly.entity_id
_entity_poly.type
_entity_poly.pdbx_seq_one_letter_code
_entity_poly.pdbx_strand_id
1 'polypeptide(L)'
;MLIAMNVRIAFSTVGIAAVLLTAPLPGQTGASTPTVTNAAVVPNPWTQLMTKAAAHAHAHGAPTPLLSPVDHSVVRMKSTPADAPLVPVADLQAKGIRVVPWTTNDPEAMRAVIRTGVDGLISDRPDLLQKVLAEERAARPEDAKLKRFVVSAHRGGRGLRPENTLPSFESGLDQLSTELETDTGVSTDHVSLIWHDQFFNPQACRKADGSEYTIANRIYLRDISSTEAQKTFICDKLHFGADQKNDPSLSPVTVAFSAKEGRPSIYSPTYVAELFRFVRFYVEYYSVGPGKGTPHAEERAANARTVRFNIETKVLPDRLPPAVAGAQDPKVPAEMYKNQTLPPQAFVDALAGIILKERMEGRAAVQSFDFRTLQLIEEQQPKIQTFYLTDNYKLLSSDFVPAGLRLN
;
A
#
# COMPACT_ATOMS: atom_id res chain seq x y z
N MET A 1 -5.29 5.10 -11.02
CA MET A 1 -5.06 6.56 -11.01
C MET A 1 -5.68 7.25 -9.78
N LEU A 2 -6.68 6.66 -9.10
CA LEU A 2 -7.58 7.44 -8.24
C LEU A 2 -7.40 7.44 -6.74
N ILE A 3 -6.44 6.70 -6.16
CA ILE A 3 -6.29 6.73 -4.69
C ILE A 3 -4.84 7.01 -4.26
N ALA A 4 -3.88 7.09 -5.20
CA ALA A 4 -2.48 7.37 -4.89
C ALA A 4 -1.79 8.38 -5.82
N MET A 5 -2.54 9.24 -6.52
CA MET A 5 -1.95 10.44 -7.15
C MET A 5 -1.72 11.53 -6.10
N ASN A 6 -0.84 11.26 -5.14
CA ASN A 6 -0.21 12.33 -4.37
C ASN A 6 0.92 12.94 -5.21
N VAL A 7 0.57 13.75 -6.20
CA VAL A 7 1.51 14.75 -6.73
C VAL A 7 1.44 15.95 -5.78
N ARG A 8 2.30 15.96 -4.74
CA ARG A 8 2.53 17.17 -3.95
C ARG A 8 3.70 17.95 -4.53
N ILE A 9 3.36 19.13 -5.06
CA ILE A 9 4.26 20.21 -5.42
C ILE A 9 5.00 20.67 -4.16
N ALA A 10 6.33 20.71 -4.23
CA ALA A 10 7.21 21.19 -3.19
C ALA A 10 6.97 22.68 -2.90
N PHE A 11 6.88 23.06 -1.62
CA PHE A 11 7.14 24.43 -1.20
C PHE A 11 7.90 24.49 0.12
N SER A 12 8.81 25.46 0.11
CA SER A 12 9.91 25.77 1.02
C SER A 12 9.49 26.33 2.39
N THR A 13 10.38 26.08 3.35
CA THR A 13 10.63 26.76 4.63
C THR A 13 10.14 28.21 4.75
N VAL A 14 9.35 28.51 5.80
CA VAL A 14 9.41 29.76 6.58
C VAL A 14 9.01 29.45 8.05
N GLY A 15 9.76 30.03 8.99
CA GLY A 15 9.77 29.72 10.42
C GLY A 15 8.56 30.16 11.24
N ILE A 16 8.44 29.51 12.40
CA ILE A 16 7.43 29.74 13.44
C ILE A 16 7.92 30.82 14.39
N ALA A 17 7.13 31.88 14.61
CA ALA A 17 7.23 32.74 15.78
C ALA A 17 6.03 32.44 16.70
N ALA A 18 6.33 31.99 17.93
CA ALA A 18 5.35 31.78 18.98
C ALA A 18 4.99 33.13 19.63
N VAL A 19 3.70 33.42 19.76
CA VAL A 19 3.21 34.53 20.59
C VAL A 19 2.46 33.93 21.78
N LEU A 20 3.08 34.02 22.96
CA LEU A 20 2.39 33.86 24.25
C LEU A 20 1.55 35.11 24.51
N LEU A 21 0.26 34.92 24.80
CA LEU A 21 -0.59 35.95 25.40
C LEU A 21 -1.25 35.37 26.65
N THR A 22 -0.73 35.78 27.80
CA THR A 22 -1.34 35.63 29.12
C THR A 22 -2.26 36.82 29.39
N ALA A 23 -3.51 36.57 29.77
CA ALA A 23 -4.37 37.56 30.41
C ALA A 23 -5.27 36.89 31.46
N PRO A 24 -5.64 37.59 32.56
CA PRO A 24 -6.16 36.97 33.79
C PRO A 24 -7.70 36.94 33.86
N LEU A 25 -8.23 36.04 34.69
CA LEU A 25 -9.65 35.84 35.01
C LEU A 25 -10.14 36.76 36.14
N PRO A 26 -11.43 37.16 36.13
CA PRO A 26 -12.21 37.42 37.34
C PRO A 26 -13.35 36.40 37.49
N GLY A 27 -13.70 36.07 38.73
CA GLY A 27 -14.49 34.90 39.09
C GLY A 27 -15.96 35.11 39.48
N GLN A 28 -16.56 33.93 39.78
CA GLN A 28 -17.79 33.58 40.51
C GLN A 28 -19.12 34.09 39.90
N THR A 29 -20.25 33.37 39.86
CA THR A 29 -20.90 32.43 40.79
C THR A 29 -21.98 31.61 40.04
N GLY A 30 -22.29 30.38 40.50
CA GLY A 30 -23.57 29.71 40.21
C GLY A 30 -23.46 28.38 39.46
N ALA A 31 -23.09 27.30 40.15
CA ALA A 31 -23.15 25.95 39.60
C ALA A 31 -24.55 25.35 39.81
N SER A 32 -25.40 25.41 38.79
CA SER A 32 -26.42 24.38 38.59
C SER A 32 -25.73 23.17 37.95
N THR A 33 -25.78 22.02 38.61
CA THR A 33 -25.31 20.75 38.03
C THR A 33 -26.05 20.48 36.73
N PRO A 34 -25.39 20.48 35.56
CA PRO A 34 -26.04 20.03 34.35
C PRO A 34 -26.15 18.51 34.45
N THR A 35 -27.38 18.01 34.37
CA THR A 35 -27.66 16.60 34.11
C THR A 35 -26.91 16.24 32.83
N VAL A 36 -25.80 15.51 32.95
CA VAL A 36 -25.10 14.95 31.80
C VAL A 36 -26.02 13.90 31.22
N THR A 37 -26.82 14.29 30.23
CA THR A 37 -27.44 13.35 29.32
C THR A 37 -26.29 12.55 28.71
N ASN A 38 -26.31 11.25 28.94
CA ASN A 38 -25.35 10.32 28.38
C ASN A 38 -25.58 10.34 26.85
N ALA A 39 -24.94 11.28 26.16
CA ALA A 39 -24.98 11.35 24.72
C ALA A 39 -24.48 9.99 24.22
N ALA A 40 -25.32 9.28 23.46
CA ALA A 40 -24.95 8.00 22.89
C ALA A 40 -23.61 8.18 22.18
N VAL A 41 -22.57 7.46 22.63
CA VAL A 41 -21.25 7.51 22.03
C VAL A 41 -21.42 7.05 20.58
N VAL A 42 -21.37 7.99 19.63
CA VAL A 42 -21.43 7.68 18.20
C VAL A 42 -20.19 6.83 17.90
N PRO A 43 -20.34 5.55 17.52
CA PRO A 43 -19.19 4.68 17.36
C PRO A 43 -18.30 5.17 16.21
N ASN A 44 -16.99 5.15 16.40
CA ASN A 44 -16.05 5.60 15.38
C ASN A 44 -16.24 4.79 14.07
N PRO A 45 -16.33 5.43 12.89
CA PRO A 45 -16.67 4.74 11.64
C PRO A 45 -15.66 3.63 11.27
N TRP A 46 -14.38 3.81 11.59
CA TRP A 46 -13.36 2.79 11.36
C TRP A 46 -13.56 1.56 12.25
N THR A 47 -13.95 1.77 13.50
CA THR A 47 -14.28 0.68 14.43
C THR A 47 -15.53 -0.08 14.00
N GLN A 48 -16.55 0.64 13.51
CA GLN A 48 -17.77 0.00 12.99
C GLN A 48 -17.48 -0.87 11.77
N LEU A 49 -16.74 -0.33 10.78
CA LEU A 49 -16.32 -1.07 9.60
C LEU A 49 -15.57 -2.34 10.00
N MET A 50 -14.53 -2.20 10.81
CA MET A 50 -13.65 -3.33 11.13
C MET A 50 -14.32 -4.36 12.05
N THR A 51 -15.30 -3.97 12.86
CA THR A 51 -16.13 -4.92 13.61
C THR A 51 -16.98 -5.77 12.67
N LYS A 52 -17.60 -5.16 11.66
CA LYS A 52 -18.38 -5.88 10.63
C LYS A 52 -17.48 -6.77 9.77
N ALA A 53 -16.31 -6.27 9.35
CA ALA A 53 -15.34 -7.03 8.57
C ALA A 53 -14.79 -8.24 9.35
N ALA A 54 -14.43 -8.06 10.63
CA ALA A 54 -13.97 -9.17 11.47
C ALA A 54 -15.05 -10.24 11.66
N ALA A 55 -16.31 -9.82 11.88
CA ALA A 55 -17.42 -10.76 11.99
C ALA A 55 -17.63 -11.57 10.69
N HIS A 56 -17.52 -10.90 9.53
CA HIS A 56 -17.56 -11.56 8.23
C HIS A 56 -16.43 -12.59 8.06
N ALA A 57 -15.19 -12.19 8.31
CA ALA A 57 -14.02 -13.07 8.22
C ALA A 57 -14.16 -14.29 9.13
N HIS A 58 -14.53 -14.08 10.40
CA HIS A 58 -14.67 -15.17 11.37
C HIS A 58 -15.79 -16.14 11.02
N ALA A 59 -16.89 -15.67 10.45
CA ALA A 59 -17.98 -16.53 9.98
C ALA A 59 -17.53 -17.52 8.87
N HIS A 60 -16.46 -17.18 8.15
CA HIS A 60 -15.88 -18.00 7.09
C HIS A 60 -14.55 -18.68 7.49
N GLY A 61 -14.17 -18.60 8.76
CA GLY A 61 -12.92 -19.21 9.27
C GLY A 61 -11.64 -18.46 8.87
N ALA A 62 -11.75 -17.24 8.34
CA ALA A 62 -10.63 -16.38 8.01
C ALA A 62 -10.09 -15.64 9.27
N PRO A 63 -8.81 -15.25 9.30
CA PRO A 63 -8.24 -14.48 10.40
C PRO A 63 -8.86 -13.08 10.48
N THR A 64 -8.72 -12.42 11.63
CA THR A 64 -9.11 -11.01 11.78
C THR A 64 -8.41 -10.16 10.70
N PRO A 65 -9.17 -9.39 9.89
CA PRO A 65 -8.59 -8.53 8.86
C PRO A 65 -7.82 -7.36 9.48
N LEU A 66 -6.90 -6.80 8.71
CA LEU A 66 -6.19 -5.56 9.09
C LEU A 66 -6.91 -4.35 8.52
N LEU A 67 -6.78 -3.22 9.23
CA LEU A 67 -7.11 -1.91 8.68
C LEU A 67 -5.86 -1.30 8.06
N SER A 68 -5.96 -0.84 6.81
CA SER A 68 -4.89 -0.13 6.10
C SER A 68 -5.36 1.25 5.67
N PRO A 69 -5.35 2.24 6.57
CA PRO A 69 -5.95 3.54 6.30
C PRO A 69 -4.93 4.53 5.74
N VAL A 70 -5.40 5.57 5.06
CA VAL A 70 -4.53 6.69 4.67
C VAL A 70 -3.93 7.37 5.91
N ASP A 71 -2.68 7.79 5.85
CA ASP A 71 -1.91 8.29 6.99
C ASP A 71 -2.54 9.49 7.72
N HIS A 72 -3.13 10.42 6.97
CA HIS A 72 -3.79 11.61 7.50
C HIS A 72 -5.12 11.32 8.22
N SER A 73 -5.61 10.08 8.15
CA SER A 73 -6.72 9.60 8.97
C SER A 73 -6.26 9.03 10.32
N VAL A 74 -4.97 8.69 10.45
CA VAL A 74 -4.35 8.23 11.71
C VAL A 74 -3.83 9.43 12.52
N VAL A 75 -3.13 10.34 11.85
CA VAL A 75 -2.62 11.58 12.46
C VAL A 75 -3.27 12.76 11.77
N ARG A 76 -3.75 13.73 12.57
CA ARG A 76 -4.31 14.97 12.01
C ARG A 76 -3.21 15.78 11.34
N MET A 77 -3.28 15.88 10.01
CA MET A 77 -2.39 16.71 9.20
C MET A 77 -3.10 18.00 8.79
N LYS A 78 -2.38 18.99 8.26
CA LYS A 78 -2.98 20.23 7.75
C LYS A 78 -4.08 19.99 6.70
N SER A 79 -4.01 18.87 5.97
CA SER A 79 -5.01 18.47 4.98
C SER A 79 -6.22 17.75 5.56
N THR A 80 -6.20 17.36 6.84
CA THR A 80 -7.30 16.62 7.47
C THR A 80 -8.42 17.59 7.89
N PRO A 81 -9.68 17.40 7.45
CA PRO A 81 -10.81 18.23 7.89
C PRO A 81 -10.95 18.24 9.41
N ALA A 82 -11.25 19.40 10.00
CA ALA A 82 -11.26 19.59 11.45
C ALA A 82 -12.21 18.62 12.19
N ASP A 83 -13.33 18.27 11.56
CA ASP A 83 -14.36 17.37 12.04
C ASP A 83 -14.15 15.89 11.66
N ALA A 84 -13.15 15.58 10.83
CA ALA A 84 -12.91 14.20 10.41
C ALA A 84 -12.50 13.33 11.62
N PRO A 85 -13.18 12.19 11.87
CA PRO A 85 -12.80 11.27 12.93
C PRO A 85 -11.48 10.59 12.59
N LEU A 86 -10.57 10.55 13.56
CA LEU A 86 -9.30 9.82 13.43
C LEU A 86 -9.52 8.32 13.66
N VAL A 87 -8.61 7.50 13.11
CA VAL A 87 -8.53 6.07 13.38
C VAL A 87 -8.16 5.84 14.84
N PRO A 88 -9.00 5.18 15.65
CA PRO A 88 -8.72 4.93 17.06
C PRO A 88 -7.84 3.68 17.20
N VAL A 89 -6.53 3.84 16.97
CA VAL A 89 -5.55 2.73 16.89
C VAL A 89 -5.62 1.79 18.10
N ALA A 90 -5.63 2.34 19.31
CA ALA A 90 -5.68 1.54 20.54
C ALA A 90 -6.99 0.73 20.67
N ASP A 91 -8.13 1.31 20.32
CA ASP A 91 -9.44 0.65 20.41
C ASP A 91 -9.57 -0.49 19.40
N LEU A 92 -9.02 -0.30 18.19
CA LEU A 92 -8.95 -1.34 17.17
C LEU A 92 -8.04 -2.49 17.62
N GLN A 93 -6.86 -2.18 18.15
CA GLN A 93 -5.92 -3.19 18.64
C GLN A 93 -6.45 -3.97 19.85
N ALA A 94 -7.23 -3.32 20.73
CA ALA A 94 -7.93 -4.01 21.82
C ALA A 94 -8.94 -5.06 21.32
N LYS A 95 -9.37 -4.95 20.05
CA LYS A 95 -10.22 -5.92 19.35
C LYS A 95 -9.42 -6.90 18.47
N GLY A 96 -8.10 -6.89 18.56
CA GLY A 96 -7.21 -7.72 17.75
C GLY A 96 -7.03 -7.25 16.30
N ILE A 97 -7.48 -6.03 15.96
CA ILE A 97 -7.34 -5.47 14.62
C ILE A 97 -6.03 -4.68 14.56
N ARG A 98 -5.10 -5.14 13.72
CA ARG A 98 -3.85 -4.41 13.45
C ARG A 98 -4.09 -3.28 12.45
N VAL A 99 -3.30 -2.21 12.57
CA VAL A 99 -3.40 -1.00 11.75
C VAL A 99 -2.08 -0.72 11.07
N VAL A 100 -2.07 -0.67 9.74
CA VAL A 100 -0.88 -0.44 8.90
C VAL A 100 -1.18 0.66 7.87
N PRO A 101 -0.96 1.95 8.19
CA PRO A 101 -1.30 3.04 7.28
C PRO A 101 -0.41 3.18 6.05
N TRP A 102 -0.93 3.90 5.05
CA TRP A 102 -0.25 4.25 3.79
C TRP A 102 -0.56 5.72 3.41
N THR A 103 0.23 6.43 2.62
CA THR A 103 1.66 6.24 2.40
C THR A 103 2.33 7.48 2.99
N THR A 104 3.26 7.28 3.93
CA THR A 104 4.00 8.37 4.56
C THR A 104 5.46 8.33 4.14
N ASN A 105 5.96 9.45 3.62
CA ASN A 105 7.31 9.55 3.05
C ASN A 105 8.21 10.58 3.76
N ASP A 106 7.61 11.45 4.57
CA ASP A 106 8.31 12.48 5.32
C ASP A 106 8.75 11.93 6.70
N PRO A 107 10.02 12.06 7.11
CA PRO A 107 10.50 11.52 8.38
C PRO A 107 9.80 12.06 9.64
N GLU A 108 9.34 13.32 9.64
CA GLU A 108 8.61 13.89 10.78
C GLU A 108 7.21 13.28 10.86
N ALA A 109 6.51 13.21 9.73
CA ALA A 109 5.21 12.56 9.63
C ALA A 109 5.29 11.06 9.98
N MET A 110 6.31 10.34 9.49
CA MET A 110 6.54 8.92 9.83
C MET A 110 6.61 8.74 11.34
N ARG A 111 7.38 9.59 12.03
CA ARG A 111 7.54 9.54 13.48
C ARG A 111 6.24 9.83 14.21
N ALA A 112 5.47 10.81 13.74
CA ALA A 112 4.14 11.10 14.30
C ALA A 112 3.21 9.89 14.16
N VAL A 113 3.17 9.26 12.98
CA VAL A 113 2.35 8.07 12.73
C VAL A 113 2.80 6.89 13.59
N ILE A 114 4.09 6.56 13.63
CA ILE A 114 4.64 5.48 14.47
C ILE A 114 4.26 5.68 15.94
N ARG A 115 4.30 6.91 16.45
CA ARG A 115 3.98 7.25 17.85
C ARG A 115 2.51 7.09 18.21
N THR A 116 1.60 6.94 17.24
CA THR A 116 0.21 6.55 17.51
C THR A 116 0.07 5.08 17.91
N GLY A 117 1.12 4.28 17.74
CA GLY A 117 1.15 2.86 18.14
C GLY A 117 0.64 1.90 17.07
N VAL A 118 0.59 2.32 15.80
CA VAL A 118 0.30 1.47 14.62
C VAL A 118 1.28 0.29 14.53
N ASP A 119 0.86 -0.77 13.83
CA ASP A 119 1.60 -2.02 13.72
C ASP A 119 2.63 -2.02 12.58
N GLY A 120 2.54 -1.05 11.68
CA GLY A 120 3.42 -0.91 10.52
C GLY A 120 3.22 0.39 9.79
N LEU A 121 3.96 0.58 8.70
CA LEU A 121 3.81 1.72 7.80
C LEU A 121 4.21 1.34 6.38
N ILE A 122 3.37 1.71 5.42
CA ILE A 122 3.63 1.60 3.98
C ILE A 122 4.29 2.90 3.51
N SER A 123 5.45 2.81 2.85
CA SER A 123 6.24 3.99 2.42
C SER A 123 6.87 3.81 1.05
N ASP A 124 6.93 4.91 0.28
CA ASP A 124 7.74 5.02 -0.94
C ASP A 124 9.24 5.04 -0.64
N ARG A 125 9.58 5.40 0.60
CA ARG A 125 10.94 5.62 1.11
C ARG A 125 11.26 4.65 2.24
N PRO A 126 11.38 3.34 1.94
CA PRO A 126 11.74 2.35 2.96
C PRO A 126 13.10 2.64 3.60
N ASP A 127 14.02 3.29 2.88
CA ASP A 127 15.30 3.79 3.40
C ASP A 127 15.11 4.80 4.55
N LEU A 128 14.22 5.78 4.38
CA LEU A 128 13.92 6.76 5.41
C LEU A 128 13.13 6.15 6.56
N LEU A 129 12.18 5.24 6.26
CA LEU A 129 11.40 4.55 7.28
C LEU A 129 12.28 3.71 8.20
N GLN A 130 13.25 2.96 7.66
CA GLN A 130 14.18 2.20 8.48
C GLN A 130 15.03 3.09 9.37
N LYS A 131 15.50 4.23 8.84
CA LYS A 131 16.25 5.22 9.63
C LYS A 131 15.41 5.75 10.79
N VAL A 132 14.18 6.20 10.52
CA VAL A 132 13.26 6.69 11.56
C VAL A 132 12.95 5.61 12.59
N LEU A 133 12.72 4.36 12.14
CA LEU A 133 12.43 3.25 13.03
C LEU A 133 13.62 2.90 13.92
N ALA A 134 14.85 2.95 13.40
CA ALA A 134 16.07 2.77 14.19
C ALA A 134 16.22 3.85 15.27
N GLU A 135 15.98 5.11 14.92
CA GLU A 135 15.97 6.24 15.87
C GLU A 135 14.90 6.05 16.96
N GLU A 136 13.68 5.66 16.58
CA GLU A 136 12.58 5.44 17.53
C GLU A 136 12.83 4.22 18.44
N ARG A 137 13.47 3.15 17.93
CA ARG A 137 13.90 2.00 18.73
C ARG A 137 14.98 2.38 19.74
N ALA A 138 15.93 3.23 19.36
CA ALA A 138 16.97 3.72 20.25
C ALA A 138 16.39 4.64 21.35
N ALA A 139 15.42 5.49 20.99
CA ALA A 139 14.76 6.39 21.93
C ALA A 139 13.78 5.68 22.87
N ARG A 140 13.21 4.53 22.46
CA ARG A 140 12.18 3.78 23.20
C ARG A 140 12.48 2.27 23.20
N PRO A 141 13.59 1.83 23.82
CA PRO A 141 14.07 0.44 23.72
C PRO A 141 13.12 -0.61 24.33
N GLU A 142 12.29 -0.19 25.29
CA GLU A 142 11.29 -1.04 25.96
C GLU A 142 10.01 -1.25 25.12
N ASP A 143 9.81 -0.48 24.04
CA ASP A 143 8.64 -0.64 23.20
C ASP A 143 8.77 -1.88 22.30
N ALA A 144 8.20 -2.99 22.77
CA ALA A 144 8.22 -4.27 22.05
C ALA A 144 7.51 -4.21 20.69
N LYS A 145 6.60 -3.25 20.45
CA LYS A 145 5.94 -3.11 19.14
C LYS A 145 6.94 -2.66 18.08
N LEU A 146 7.86 -1.76 18.43
CA LEU A 146 8.88 -1.28 17.47
C LEU A 146 9.78 -2.41 16.95
N LYS A 147 9.98 -3.48 17.73
CA LYS A 147 10.75 -4.67 17.30
C LYS A 147 10.02 -5.51 16.25
N ARG A 148 8.69 -5.47 16.23
CA ARG A 148 7.82 -6.22 15.31
C ARG A 148 7.16 -5.33 14.26
N PHE A 149 7.54 -4.06 14.21
CA PHE A 149 6.96 -3.06 13.33
C PHE A 149 7.13 -3.47 11.86
N VAL A 150 6.03 -3.47 11.12
CA VAL A 150 6.06 -3.81 9.69
C VAL A 150 6.57 -2.60 8.90
N VAL A 151 7.72 -2.79 8.24
CA VAL A 151 8.24 -1.88 7.22
C VAL A 151 7.77 -2.43 5.87
N SER A 152 6.85 -1.72 5.23
CA SER A 152 6.23 -2.14 3.98
C SER A 152 6.68 -1.23 2.83
N ALA A 153 7.42 -1.80 1.88
CA ALA A 153 7.98 -1.06 0.75
C ALA A 153 6.93 -0.91 -0.36
N HIS A 154 6.33 0.28 -0.45
CA HIS A 154 5.26 0.61 -1.41
C HIS A 154 5.78 0.47 -2.84
N ARG A 155 5.16 -0.45 -3.60
CA ARG A 155 5.55 -0.84 -4.96
C ARG A 155 7.04 -1.18 -5.07
N GLY A 156 7.55 -1.89 -4.05
CA GLY A 156 8.96 -2.22 -3.87
C GLY A 156 9.84 -1.10 -3.29
N GLY A 157 9.35 0.13 -3.19
CA GLY A 157 10.15 1.31 -2.79
C GLY A 157 10.24 2.31 -3.93
N ARG A 158 9.08 2.71 -4.47
CA ARG A 158 9.00 3.55 -5.68
C ARG A 158 9.69 4.91 -5.56
N GLY A 159 9.95 5.40 -4.35
CA GLY A 159 10.72 6.62 -4.14
C GLY A 159 12.21 6.46 -4.47
N LEU A 160 12.69 5.23 -4.64
CA LEU A 160 14.11 4.90 -4.89
C LEU A 160 14.33 4.30 -6.28
N ARG A 161 13.38 3.55 -6.83
CA ARG A 161 13.46 2.91 -8.16
C ARG A 161 12.11 3.01 -8.91
N PRO A 162 12.06 2.80 -10.23
CA PRO A 162 10.79 2.74 -10.97
C PRO A 162 9.82 1.74 -10.34
N GLU A 163 8.60 2.19 -10.06
CA GLU A 163 7.61 1.43 -9.28
C GLU A 163 7.23 0.08 -9.88
N ASN A 164 6.88 -0.90 -9.02
CA ASN A 164 6.32 -2.18 -9.45
C ASN A 164 7.22 -2.94 -10.45
N THR A 165 8.53 -2.67 -10.41
CA THR A 165 9.55 -3.36 -11.21
C THR A 165 10.45 -4.22 -10.33
N LEU A 166 11.10 -5.23 -10.90
CA LEU A 166 12.07 -6.05 -10.14
C LEU A 166 13.17 -5.21 -9.46
N PRO A 167 13.74 -4.16 -10.10
CA PRO A 167 14.67 -3.23 -9.44
C PRO A 167 14.08 -2.55 -8.20
N SER A 168 12.79 -2.16 -8.23
CA SER A 168 12.14 -1.61 -7.03
C SER A 168 12.01 -2.67 -5.94
N PHE A 169 11.55 -3.88 -6.24
CA PHE A 169 11.46 -4.93 -5.22
C PHE A 169 12.83 -5.29 -4.64
N GLU A 170 13.88 -5.30 -5.45
CA GLU A 170 15.26 -5.43 -4.95
C GLU A 170 15.63 -4.32 -3.98
N SER A 171 15.30 -3.07 -4.32
CA SER A 171 15.52 -1.92 -3.42
C SER A 171 14.80 -2.12 -2.09
N GLY A 172 13.55 -2.58 -2.08
CA GLY A 172 12.80 -2.87 -0.85
C GLY A 172 13.47 -3.93 0.02
N LEU A 173 13.98 -5.00 -0.59
CA LEU A 173 14.72 -6.07 0.09
C LEU A 173 16.07 -5.58 0.61
N ASP A 174 16.80 -4.78 -0.16
CA ASP A 174 18.09 -4.20 0.21
C ASP A 174 17.97 -3.23 1.39
N GLN A 175 16.81 -2.57 1.54
CA GLN A 175 16.46 -1.78 2.73
C GLN A 175 15.89 -2.63 3.87
N LEU A 176 15.94 -3.97 3.78
CA LEU A 176 15.45 -4.89 4.82
C LEU A 176 13.97 -4.69 5.16
N SER A 177 13.16 -4.29 4.18
CA SER A 177 11.72 -4.18 4.37
C SER A 177 11.17 -5.56 4.73
N THR A 178 10.30 -5.61 5.73
CA THR A 178 9.68 -6.87 6.20
C THR A 178 8.50 -7.28 5.34
N GLU A 179 7.98 -6.36 4.53
CA GLU A 179 6.90 -6.58 3.59
C GLU A 179 7.19 -5.84 2.27
N LEU A 180 6.95 -6.51 1.15
CA LEU A 180 6.89 -5.90 -0.17
C LEU A 180 5.43 -5.65 -0.52
N GLU A 181 5.10 -4.41 -0.76
CA GLU A 181 3.78 -4.01 -1.22
C GLU A 181 3.79 -3.85 -2.74
N THR A 182 2.70 -4.26 -3.40
CA THR A 182 2.54 -4.16 -4.85
C THR A 182 1.08 -4.12 -5.26
N ASP A 183 0.83 -3.67 -6.48
CA ASP A 183 -0.50 -3.64 -7.09
C ASP A 183 -0.65 -4.70 -8.18
N THR A 184 -1.88 -5.17 -8.42
CA THR A 184 -2.17 -6.15 -9.49
C THR A 184 -3.43 -5.83 -10.27
N GLY A 185 -3.36 -6.14 -11.58
CA GLY A 185 -4.48 -6.36 -12.47
C GLY A 185 -4.53 -7.81 -12.96
N VAL A 186 -5.44 -8.11 -13.89
CA VAL A 186 -5.58 -9.43 -14.51
C VAL A 186 -5.42 -9.31 -16.02
N SER A 187 -4.52 -10.13 -16.57
CA SER A 187 -4.21 -10.20 -18.00
C SER A 187 -5.12 -11.17 -18.77
N THR A 188 -5.02 -11.19 -20.11
CA THR A 188 -5.82 -12.09 -20.97
C THR A 188 -5.49 -13.57 -20.77
N ASP A 189 -4.29 -13.88 -20.28
CA ASP A 189 -3.84 -15.22 -19.90
C ASP A 189 -4.09 -15.53 -18.40
N HIS A 190 -4.99 -14.78 -17.76
CA HIS A 190 -5.43 -14.95 -16.37
C HIS A 190 -4.29 -14.90 -15.34
N VAL A 191 -3.25 -14.12 -15.63
CA VAL A 191 -2.12 -13.89 -14.71
C VAL A 191 -2.38 -12.63 -13.88
N SER A 192 -2.03 -12.69 -12.60
CA SER A 192 -1.99 -11.53 -11.70
C SER A 192 -0.79 -10.65 -12.08
N LEU A 193 -1.04 -9.73 -13.01
CA LEU A 193 -0.05 -8.85 -13.63
C LEU A 193 0.21 -7.65 -12.71
N ILE A 194 1.46 -7.41 -12.36
CA ILE A 194 1.83 -6.37 -11.39
C ILE A 194 1.83 -5.00 -12.08
N TRP A 195 0.85 -4.17 -11.71
CA TRP A 195 0.77 -2.78 -12.12
C TRP A 195 -0.32 -2.03 -11.32
N HIS A 196 -0.11 -0.72 -11.11
CA HIS A 196 -0.99 0.11 -10.29
C HIS A 196 -2.29 0.56 -10.98
N ASP A 197 -2.20 0.89 -12.26
CA ASP A 197 -3.34 1.40 -13.03
C ASP A 197 -4.01 0.27 -13.82
N GLN A 198 -5.24 0.48 -14.31
CA GLN A 198 -5.91 -0.50 -15.18
C GLN A 198 -5.25 -0.66 -16.58
N PHE A 199 -4.21 0.11 -16.87
CA PHE A 199 -3.38 0.09 -18.08
C PHE A 199 -1.94 0.45 -17.73
N PHE A 200 -0.97 0.06 -18.55
CA PHE A 200 0.42 0.51 -18.39
C PHE A 200 0.51 2.02 -18.58
N ASN A 201 0.88 2.77 -17.54
CA ASN A 201 0.81 4.23 -17.57
C ASN A 201 1.90 4.80 -18.50
N PRO A 202 1.57 5.59 -19.55
CA PRO A 202 2.57 6.18 -20.44
C PRO A 202 3.54 7.16 -19.76
N GLN A 203 3.20 7.66 -18.56
CA GLN A 203 4.15 8.41 -17.76
C GLN A 203 5.27 7.51 -17.24
N ALA A 204 4.97 6.25 -16.88
CA ALA A 204 5.92 5.30 -16.29
C ALA A 204 6.56 4.35 -17.31
N CYS A 205 5.81 3.99 -18.34
CA CYS A 205 6.21 3.03 -19.34
C CYS A 205 6.36 3.67 -20.72
N ARG A 206 7.18 3.02 -21.53
CA ARG A 206 7.33 3.24 -22.98
C ARG A 206 7.24 1.89 -23.67
N LYS A 207 6.98 1.90 -24.98
CA LYS A 207 7.10 0.69 -25.78
C LYS A 207 8.56 0.35 -26.01
N ALA A 208 8.88 -0.95 -26.00
CA ALA A 208 10.23 -1.46 -26.20
C ALA A 208 10.77 -1.17 -27.60
N ASP A 209 9.89 -1.13 -28.60
CA ASP A 209 10.20 -0.83 -30.00
C ASP A 209 10.43 0.68 -30.28
N GLY A 210 10.25 1.54 -29.27
CA GLY A 210 10.39 2.98 -29.39
C GLY A 210 9.20 3.70 -30.04
N SER A 211 8.14 2.98 -30.43
CA SER A 211 6.93 3.60 -30.96
C SER A 211 6.21 4.44 -29.91
N GLU A 212 5.46 5.45 -30.39
CA GLU A 212 4.78 6.38 -29.50
C GLU A 212 3.75 5.67 -28.61
N TYR A 213 3.78 6.00 -27.32
CA TYR A 213 2.83 5.50 -26.33
C TYR A 213 2.28 6.65 -25.50
N THR A 214 0.96 6.83 -25.54
CA THR A 214 0.19 7.93 -24.94
C THR A 214 -1.08 7.40 -24.27
N ILE A 215 -1.81 8.29 -23.59
CA ILE A 215 -3.11 7.93 -23.02
C ILE A 215 -4.10 7.53 -24.11
N ALA A 216 -4.06 8.14 -25.29
CA ALA A 216 -4.99 7.86 -26.38
C ALA A 216 -4.86 6.43 -26.94
N ASN A 217 -3.64 5.88 -26.94
CA ASN A 217 -3.35 4.52 -27.43
C ASN A 217 -2.95 3.54 -26.33
N ARG A 218 -3.35 3.83 -25.07
CA ARG A 218 -3.08 3.00 -23.90
C ARG A 218 -3.61 1.57 -24.07
N ILE A 219 -2.89 0.61 -23.49
CA ILE A 219 -3.29 -0.80 -23.48
C ILE A 219 -3.70 -1.19 -22.06
N TYR A 220 -4.96 -1.62 -21.89
CA TYR A 220 -5.47 -2.09 -20.61
C TYR A 220 -4.90 -3.46 -20.26
N LEU A 221 -4.73 -3.72 -18.96
CA LEU A 221 -4.17 -4.98 -18.49
C LEU A 221 -5.03 -6.16 -18.94
N ARG A 222 -6.36 -6.01 -18.93
CA ARG A 222 -7.30 -7.04 -19.38
C ARG A 222 -7.25 -7.35 -20.89
N ASP A 223 -6.57 -6.52 -21.67
CA ASP A 223 -6.50 -6.61 -23.14
C ASP A 223 -5.11 -7.08 -23.64
N ILE A 224 -4.19 -7.44 -22.73
CA ILE A 224 -2.84 -7.92 -23.04
C ILE A 224 -2.48 -9.16 -22.19
N SER A 225 -1.70 -10.08 -22.75
CA SER A 225 -1.17 -11.23 -21.99
C SER A 225 0.07 -10.83 -21.19
N SER A 226 0.41 -11.59 -20.15
CA SER A 226 1.63 -11.33 -19.37
C SER A 226 2.91 -11.40 -20.22
N THR A 227 2.97 -12.36 -21.15
CA THR A 227 4.10 -12.53 -22.07
C THR A 227 4.22 -11.38 -23.05
N GLU A 228 3.10 -10.91 -23.61
CA GLU A 228 3.13 -9.78 -24.52
C GLU A 228 3.49 -8.50 -23.77
N ALA A 229 2.94 -8.27 -22.57
CA ALA A 229 3.30 -7.13 -21.74
C ALA A 229 4.82 -7.04 -21.49
N GLN A 230 5.49 -8.16 -21.20
CA GLN A 230 6.94 -8.22 -21.01
C GLN A 230 7.75 -7.83 -22.25
N LYS A 231 7.24 -8.14 -23.45
CA LYS A 231 7.88 -7.80 -24.73
C LYS A 231 7.56 -6.37 -25.16
N THR A 232 6.33 -5.93 -24.96
CA THR A 232 5.83 -4.64 -25.45
C THR A 232 6.36 -3.48 -24.62
N PHE A 233 6.48 -3.62 -23.29
CA PHE A 233 6.69 -2.48 -22.40
C PHE A 233 8.03 -2.51 -21.66
N ILE A 234 8.58 -1.32 -21.46
CA ILE A 234 9.69 -1.04 -20.55
C ILE A 234 9.23 0.09 -19.62
N CYS A 235 9.16 -0.19 -18.31
CA CYS A 235 8.62 0.72 -17.30
C CYS A 235 9.75 1.34 -16.46
N ASP A 236 10.56 2.18 -17.12
CA ASP A 236 11.86 2.65 -16.63
C ASP A 236 11.91 4.17 -16.35
N LYS A 237 10.77 4.86 -16.46
CA LYS A 237 10.69 6.31 -16.28
C LYS A 237 10.67 6.69 -14.80
N LEU A 238 11.26 7.85 -14.50
CA LEU A 238 11.37 8.42 -13.17
C LEU A 238 10.26 9.44 -12.94
N HIS A 239 9.64 9.38 -11.75
CA HIS A 239 8.47 10.17 -11.35
C HIS A 239 8.69 11.02 -10.12
N PHE A 240 9.68 10.65 -9.31
CA PHE A 240 9.91 11.27 -8.02
C PHE A 240 11.14 12.19 -8.06
N GLY A 241 11.55 12.65 -6.88
CA GLY A 241 12.72 13.51 -6.73
C GLY A 241 14.03 12.83 -7.11
N ALA A 242 15.14 13.55 -6.94
CA ALA A 242 16.47 13.13 -7.37
C ALA A 242 16.97 11.81 -6.77
N ASP A 243 16.34 11.32 -5.69
CA ASP A 243 16.68 10.05 -5.04
C ASP A 243 16.22 8.82 -5.83
N GLN A 244 15.20 8.96 -6.70
CA GLN A 244 14.76 7.86 -7.55
C GLN A 244 15.74 7.67 -8.70
N LYS A 245 16.32 6.48 -8.83
CA LYS A 245 17.32 6.15 -9.84
C LYS A 245 16.86 5.03 -10.76
N ASN A 246 17.23 5.16 -12.03
CA ASN A 246 17.22 4.09 -13.01
C ASN A 246 18.69 3.77 -13.33
N ASP A 247 19.29 2.92 -12.52
CA ASP A 247 20.70 2.50 -12.64
C ASP A 247 20.81 1.00 -12.35
N PRO A 248 21.07 0.16 -13.37
CA PRO A 248 21.20 -1.28 -13.20
C PRO A 248 22.28 -1.72 -12.21
N SER A 249 23.32 -0.90 -11.99
CA SER A 249 24.39 -1.22 -11.02
C SER A 249 23.88 -1.26 -9.58
N LEU A 250 22.76 -0.60 -9.32
CA LEU A 250 22.08 -0.59 -8.02
C LEU A 250 21.03 -1.71 -7.88
N SER A 251 20.95 -2.62 -8.85
CA SER A 251 20.04 -3.78 -8.84
C SER A 251 20.71 -5.04 -9.41
N PRO A 252 21.87 -5.46 -8.86
CA PRO A 252 22.66 -6.57 -9.41
C PRO A 252 21.93 -7.91 -9.37
N VAL A 253 21.04 -8.14 -8.39
CA VAL A 253 20.25 -9.38 -8.31
C VAL A 253 19.25 -9.43 -9.45
N THR A 254 18.59 -8.31 -9.75
CA THR A 254 17.64 -8.18 -10.85
C THR A 254 18.34 -8.38 -12.19
N VAL A 255 19.53 -7.80 -12.37
CA VAL A 255 20.33 -8.03 -13.59
C VAL A 255 20.63 -9.52 -13.76
N ALA A 256 21.10 -10.19 -12.71
CA ALA A 256 21.40 -11.62 -12.75
C ALA A 256 20.16 -12.49 -12.98
N PHE A 257 19.05 -12.17 -12.31
CA PHE A 257 17.76 -12.87 -12.49
C PHE A 257 17.23 -12.69 -13.91
N SER A 258 17.27 -11.47 -14.44
CA SER A 258 16.79 -11.16 -15.78
C SER A 258 17.59 -11.88 -16.85
N ALA A 259 18.91 -11.97 -16.69
CA ALA A 259 19.76 -12.76 -17.57
C ALA A 259 19.41 -14.26 -17.49
N LYS A 260 19.17 -14.79 -16.28
CA LYS A 260 18.80 -16.21 -16.06
C LYS A 260 17.46 -16.56 -16.68
N GLU A 261 16.46 -15.70 -16.54
CA GLU A 261 15.09 -15.92 -17.04
C GLU A 261 14.90 -15.47 -18.49
N GLY A 262 15.93 -14.91 -19.14
CA GLY A 262 15.84 -14.41 -20.51
C GLY A 262 14.87 -13.23 -20.68
N ARG A 263 14.77 -12.36 -19.66
CA ARG A 263 13.87 -11.20 -19.69
C ARG A 263 14.36 -10.17 -20.73
N PRO A 264 13.46 -9.57 -21.53
CA PRO A 264 13.82 -8.52 -22.49
C PRO A 264 14.44 -7.28 -21.84
N SER A 265 14.00 -6.94 -20.62
CA SER A 265 14.52 -5.82 -19.84
C SER A 265 14.35 -6.10 -18.34
N ILE A 266 15.23 -5.54 -17.52
CA ILE A 266 15.07 -5.52 -16.05
C ILE A 266 13.81 -4.75 -15.63
N TYR A 267 13.33 -3.83 -16.48
CA TYR A 267 12.12 -3.02 -16.29
C TYR A 267 10.92 -3.50 -17.11
N SER A 268 10.99 -4.68 -17.74
CA SER A 268 9.79 -5.30 -18.31
C SER A 268 8.74 -5.47 -17.21
N PRO A 269 7.43 -5.36 -17.51
CA PRO A 269 6.38 -5.73 -16.57
C PRO A 269 6.64 -7.08 -15.90
N THR A 270 6.20 -7.22 -14.65
CA THR A 270 6.32 -8.47 -13.90
C THR A 270 4.93 -8.91 -13.42
N TYR A 271 4.86 -10.06 -12.77
CA TYR A 271 3.63 -10.64 -12.25
C TYR A 271 3.94 -11.40 -10.96
N VAL A 272 2.92 -11.68 -10.16
CA VAL A 272 3.08 -12.16 -8.77
C VAL A 272 3.93 -13.44 -8.68
N ALA A 273 3.71 -14.41 -9.57
CA ALA A 273 4.51 -15.65 -9.58
C ALA A 273 6.00 -15.38 -9.81
N GLU A 274 6.32 -14.42 -10.68
CA GLU A 274 7.70 -14.05 -10.98
C GLU A 274 8.34 -13.28 -9.83
N LEU A 275 7.59 -12.40 -9.15
CA LEU A 275 8.06 -11.76 -7.93
C LEU A 275 8.42 -12.80 -6.86
N PHE A 276 7.61 -13.84 -6.66
CA PHE A 276 7.95 -14.92 -5.73
C PHE A 276 9.22 -15.67 -6.13
N ARG A 277 9.40 -15.97 -7.42
CA ARG A 277 10.65 -16.56 -7.94
C ARG A 277 11.85 -15.63 -7.74
N PHE A 278 11.67 -14.34 -7.98
CA PHE A 278 12.70 -13.32 -7.82
C PHE A 278 13.17 -13.25 -6.37
N VAL A 279 12.27 -13.24 -5.38
CA VAL A 279 12.65 -13.24 -3.96
C VAL A 279 13.39 -14.52 -3.56
N ARG A 280 13.00 -15.69 -4.08
CA ARG A 280 13.76 -16.94 -3.88
C ARG A 280 15.17 -16.82 -4.46
N PHE A 281 15.29 -16.28 -5.68
CA PHE A 281 16.58 -16.05 -6.31
C PHE A 281 17.43 -15.02 -5.56
N TYR A 282 16.83 -13.97 -4.99
CA TYR A 282 17.52 -13.00 -4.13
C TYR A 282 18.15 -13.69 -2.91
N VAL A 283 17.42 -14.59 -2.26
CA VAL A 283 17.98 -15.40 -1.15
C VAL A 283 19.15 -16.25 -1.63
N GLU A 284 19.03 -16.94 -2.77
CA GLU A 284 20.13 -17.74 -3.35
C GLU A 284 21.36 -16.88 -3.66
N TYR A 285 21.15 -15.71 -4.29
CA TYR A 285 22.18 -14.77 -4.70
C TYR A 285 23.10 -14.37 -3.54
N TYR A 286 22.52 -14.04 -2.39
CA TYR A 286 23.27 -13.65 -1.19
C TYR A 286 23.66 -14.81 -0.26
N SER A 287 23.05 -15.98 -0.39
CA SER A 287 23.41 -17.14 0.47
C SER A 287 24.56 -17.96 -0.10
N VAL A 288 24.52 -18.20 -1.41
CA VAL A 288 25.44 -19.11 -2.10
C VAL A 288 25.96 -18.58 -3.44
N GLY A 289 25.31 -17.54 -3.98
CA GLY A 289 25.63 -16.94 -5.27
C GLY A 289 26.68 -15.84 -5.23
N PRO A 290 26.77 -15.03 -6.30
CA PRO A 290 27.77 -13.97 -6.44
C PRO A 290 27.74 -12.90 -5.33
N GLY A 291 26.59 -12.69 -4.70
CA GLY A 291 26.43 -11.72 -3.61
C GLY A 291 26.90 -12.20 -2.24
N LYS A 292 27.25 -13.48 -2.07
CA LYS A 292 27.55 -14.05 -0.73
C LYS A 292 28.64 -13.29 0.04
N GLY A 293 29.64 -12.75 -0.66
CA GLY A 293 30.76 -12.03 -0.05
C GLY A 293 30.53 -10.54 0.17
N THR A 294 29.38 -9.99 -0.22
CA THR A 294 29.13 -8.54 -0.11
C THR A 294 28.71 -8.16 1.31
N PRO A 295 28.92 -6.90 1.75
CA PRO A 295 28.37 -6.40 3.01
C PRO A 295 26.87 -6.69 3.13
N HIS A 296 26.43 -7.06 4.32
CA HIS A 296 25.02 -7.37 4.65
C HIS A 296 24.40 -8.56 3.89
N ALA A 297 25.17 -9.39 3.18
CA ALA A 297 24.62 -10.52 2.42
C ALA A 297 23.78 -11.48 3.29
N GLU A 298 24.29 -11.85 4.47
CA GLU A 298 23.58 -12.73 5.40
C GLU A 298 22.27 -12.11 5.90
N GLU A 299 22.30 -10.84 6.29
CA GLU A 299 21.14 -10.07 6.77
C GLU A 299 20.07 -9.95 5.68
N ARG A 300 20.48 -9.59 4.46
CA ARG A 300 19.60 -9.53 3.27
C ARG A 300 18.94 -10.87 3.00
N ALA A 301 19.71 -11.95 2.97
CA ALA A 301 19.18 -13.28 2.75
C ALA A 301 18.24 -13.73 3.88
N ALA A 302 18.57 -13.44 5.14
CA ALA A 302 17.75 -13.77 6.29
C ALA A 302 16.40 -13.03 6.25
N ASN A 303 16.40 -11.72 6.00
CA ASN A 303 15.18 -10.94 5.85
C ASN A 303 14.31 -11.44 4.67
N ALA A 304 14.92 -11.66 3.51
CA ALA A 304 14.21 -12.11 2.31
C ALA A 304 13.59 -13.52 2.44
N ARG A 305 14.12 -14.38 3.31
CA ARG A 305 13.48 -15.69 3.62
C ARG A 305 12.13 -15.53 4.31
N THR A 306 11.95 -14.45 5.08
CA THR A 306 10.75 -14.21 5.88
C THR A 306 9.90 -13.05 5.39
N VAL A 307 10.37 -12.28 4.40
CA VAL A 307 9.63 -11.13 3.85
C VAL A 307 8.22 -11.53 3.45
N ARG A 308 7.26 -10.69 3.79
CA ARG A 308 5.85 -10.85 3.45
C ARG A 308 5.52 -10.10 2.16
N PHE A 309 4.39 -10.42 1.56
CA PHE A 309 3.86 -9.75 0.37
C PHE A 309 2.48 -9.22 0.69
N ASN A 310 2.24 -7.93 0.45
CA ASN A 310 0.93 -7.33 0.56
C ASN A 310 0.49 -6.84 -0.83
N ILE A 311 -0.48 -7.55 -1.41
CA ILE A 311 -0.77 -7.47 -2.84
C ILE A 311 -2.14 -6.86 -3.04
N GLU A 312 -2.19 -5.68 -3.66
CA GLU A 312 -3.44 -4.98 -3.93
C GLU A 312 -4.16 -5.52 -5.17
N THR A 313 -5.46 -5.79 -5.07
CA THR A 313 -6.33 -5.99 -6.24
C THR A 313 -6.88 -4.65 -6.71
N LYS A 314 -6.40 -4.17 -7.87
CA LYS A 314 -6.83 -2.90 -8.47
C LYS A 314 -8.11 -3.06 -9.28
N VAL A 315 -9.23 -3.28 -8.58
CA VAL A 315 -10.56 -3.24 -9.18
C VAL A 315 -11.07 -1.81 -9.12
N LEU A 316 -11.47 -1.25 -10.27
CA LEU A 316 -12.18 0.04 -10.30
C LEU A 316 -13.68 -0.19 -10.10
N PRO A 317 -14.40 0.70 -9.40
CA PRO A 317 -15.85 0.63 -9.34
C PRO A 317 -16.48 1.06 -10.66
N ASP A 318 -17.63 0.47 -11.00
CA ASP A 318 -18.42 0.85 -12.18
C ASP A 318 -18.97 2.29 -12.08
N ARG A 319 -19.19 2.75 -10.85
CA ARG A 319 -19.64 4.12 -10.54
C ARG A 319 -18.93 4.63 -9.31
N LEU A 320 -18.31 5.80 -9.42
CA LEU A 320 -17.84 6.55 -8.26
C LEU A 320 -19.03 7.28 -7.62
N PRO A 321 -19.26 7.14 -6.30
CA PRO A 321 -20.32 7.88 -5.62
C PRO A 321 -20.13 9.41 -5.80
N PRO A 322 -21.20 10.22 -5.91
CA PRO A 322 -21.09 11.67 -6.00
C PRO A 322 -20.28 12.31 -4.85
N ALA A 323 -20.35 11.73 -3.65
CA ALA A 323 -19.59 12.14 -2.48
C ALA A 323 -18.05 12.00 -2.63
N VAL A 324 -17.61 11.17 -3.59
CA VAL A 324 -16.20 11.05 -4.04
C VAL A 324 -16.00 11.63 -5.45
N ALA A 325 -17.08 11.90 -6.19
CA ALA A 325 -17.01 12.55 -7.49
C ALA A 325 -16.46 13.99 -7.38
N GLY A 326 -16.61 14.63 -6.21
CA GLY A 326 -15.91 15.88 -5.89
C GLY A 326 -14.38 15.76 -5.72
N ALA A 327 -13.82 14.55 -5.80
CA ALA A 327 -12.39 14.26 -5.75
C ALA A 327 -11.83 13.73 -7.10
N GLN A 328 -12.64 13.73 -8.16
CA GLN A 328 -12.09 13.58 -9.50
C GLN A 328 -11.19 14.79 -9.77
N ASP A 329 -9.89 14.56 -9.94
CA ASP A 329 -8.99 15.62 -10.36
C ASP A 329 -9.52 16.15 -11.70
N PRO A 330 -9.93 17.43 -11.80
CA PRO A 330 -10.50 18.00 -13.01
C PRO A 330 -9.51 18.00 -14.18
N LYS A 331 -8.22 17.78 -13.91
CA LYS A 331 -7.18 17.59 -14.93
C LYS A 331 -7.14 16.18 -15.51
N VAL A 332 -7.83 15.24 -14.89
CA VAL A 332 -7.93 13.86 -15.36
C VAL A 332 -9.22 13.72 -16.14
N PRO A 333 -9.16 13.33 -17.41
CA PRO A 333 -10.34 13.18 -18.24
C PRO A 333 -11.33 12.12 -17.71
N ALA A 334 -12.64 12.38 -17.86
CA ALA A 334 -13.72 11.54 -17.30
C ALA A 334 -13.65 10.07 -17.74
N GLU A 335 -13.17 9.79 -18.96
CA GLU A 335 -13.01 8.44 -19.49
C GLU A 335 -11.94 7.60 -18.76
N MET A 336 -11.02 8.25 -18.06
CA MET A 336 -10.00 7.58 -17.24
C MET A 336 -10.60 6.96 -15.97
N TYR A 337 -11.78 7.43 -15.57
CA TYR A 337 -12.54 6.92 -14.42
C TYR A 337 -13.48 5.77 -14.80
N LYS A 338 -13.66 5.49 -16.10
CA LYS A 338 -14.46 4.36 -16.54
C LYS A 338 -13.77 3.07 -16.09
N ASN A 339 -14.53 2.19 -15.46
CA ASN A 339 -14.05 0.87 -15.10
C ASN A 339 -13.75 0.05 -16.37
N GLN A 340 -12.49 -0.36 -16.51
CA GLN A 340 -12.02 -1.26 -17.55
C GLN A 340 -11.34 -2.51 -16.95
N THR A 341 -11.51 -2.73 -15.65
CA THR A 341 -10.99 -3.90 -14.94
C THR A 341 -11.92 -5.10 -15.12
N LEU A 342 -11.42 -6.30 -14.84
CA LEU A 342 -12.25 -7.51 -14.74
C LEU A 342 -13.05 -7.52 -13.42
N PRO A 343 -14.12 -8.32 -13.30
CA PRO A 343 -14.89 -8.41 -12.05
C PRO A 343 -14.04 -8.98 -10.89
N PRO A 344 -14.40 -8.70 -9.63
CA PRO A 344 -13.67 -9.15 -8.44
C PRO A 344 -13.29 -10.64 -8.44
N GLN A 345 -14.18 -11.54 -8.87
CA GLN A 345 -13.90 -12.98 -8.92
C GLN A 345 -12.69 -13.30 -9.81
N ALA A 346 -12.51 -12.62 -10.94
CA ALA A 346 -11.37 -12.86 -11.82
C ALA A 346 -10.03 -12.47 -11.15
N PHE A 347 -10.04 -11.43 -10.29
CA PHE A 347 -8.88 -11.06 -9.49
C PHE A 347 -8.59 -12.11 -8.41
N VAL A 348 -9.63 -12.62 -7.74
CA VAL A 348 -9.50 -13.70 -6.75
C VAL A 348 -8.93 -14.97 -7.39
N ASP A 349 -9.48 -15.39 -8.53
CA ASP A 349 -9.03 -16.59 -9.24
C ASP A 349 -7.55 -16.47 -9.66
N ALA A 350 -7.16 -15.31 -10.22
CA ALA A 350 -5.80 -15.08 -10.66
C ALA A 350 -4.80 -14.95 -9.49
N LEU A 351 -5.11 -14.13 -8.48
CA LEU A 351 -4.20 -13.81 -7.38
C LEU A 351 -4.19 -14.90 -6.31
N ALA A 352 -5.34 -15.32 -5.81
CA ALA A 352 -5.40 -16.37 -4.79
C ALA A 352 -4.95 -17.71 -5.39
N GLY A 353 -5.32 -17.99 -6.63
CA GLY A 353 -4.86 -19.17 -7.36
C GLY A 353 -3.33 -19.27 -7.42
N ILE A 354 -2.63 -18.17 -7.71
CA ILE A 354 -1.16 -18.18 -7.73
C ILE A 354 -0.55 -18.26 -6.33
N ILE A 355 -1.15 -17.62 -5.33
CA ILE A 355 -0.69 -17.71 -3.93
C ILE A 355 -0.73 -19.18 -3.46
N LEU A 356 -1.82 -19.90 -3.71
CA LEU A 356 -1.96 -21.32 -3.36
C LEU A 356 -0.99 -22.20 -4.14
N LYS A 357 -0.89 -21.98 -5.46
CA LYS A 357 0.01 -22.75 -6.35
C LYS A 357 1.46 -22.65 -5.90
N GLU A 358 1.89 -21.47 -5.45
CA GLU A 358 3.26 -21.21 -4.97
C GLU A 358 3.43 -21.46 -3.45
N ARG A 359 2.37 -21.92 -2.75
CA ARG A 359 2.35 -22.18 -1.31
C ARG A 359 2.73 -20.97 -0.45
N MET A 360 2.19 -19.81 -0.83
CA MET A 360 2.51 -18.52 -0.24
C MET A 360 1.46 -18.00 0.74
N GLU A 361 0.46 -18.81 1.13
CA GLU A 361 -0.63 -18.40 2.03
C GLU A 361 -0.12 -17.83 3.37
N GLY A 362 0.99 -18.37 3.89
CA GLY A 362 1.61 -17.89 5.13
C GLY A 362 2.45 -16.62 4.98
N ARG A 363 2.73 -16.19 3.75
CA ARG A 363 3.62 -15.05 3.43
C ARG A 363 2.95 -13.95 2.62
N ALA A 364 1.85 -14.24 1.92
CA ALA A 364 1.11 -13.29 1.11
C ALA A 364 -0.20 -12.89 1.79
N ALA A 365 -0.54 -11.61 1.66
CA ALA A 365 -1.80 -11.02 2.05
C ALA A 365 -2.40 -10.29 0.85
N VAL A 366 -3.72 -10.12 0.86
CA VAL A 366 -4.46 -9.38 -0.17
C VAL A 366 -5.02 -8.11 0.44
N GLN A 367 -4.80 -6.99 -0.22
CA GLN A 367 -5.40 -5.71 0.13
C GLN A 367 -6.28 -5.19 -1.00
N SER A 368 -7.30 -4.39 -0.68
CA SER A 368 -8.13 -3.77 -1.72
C SER A 368 -8.96 -2.63 -1.16
N PHE A 369 -9.22 -1.63 -2.01
CA PHE A 369 -10.33 -0.68 -1.80
C PHE A 369 -11.67 -1.30 -2.18
N ASP A 370 -11.70 -2.26 -3.10
CA ASP A 370 -12.91 -3.00 -3.45
C ASP A 370 -13.09 -4.17 -2.48
N PHE A 371 -13.81 -3.92 -1.39
CA PHE A 371 -14.01 -4.90 -0.32
C PHE A 371 -14.73 -6.17 -0.77
N ARG A 372 -15.37 -6.19 -1.95
CA ARG A 372 -15.93 -7.43 -2.51
C ARG A 372 -14.83 -8.45 -2.75
N THR A 373 -13.66 -8.01 -3.22
CA THR A 373 -12.51 -8.90 -3.41
C THR A 373 -12.04 -9.50 -2.09
N LEU A 374 -12.04 -8.71 -1.02
CA LEU A 374 -11.63 -9.18 0.31
C LEU A 374 -12.63 -10.18 0.90
N GLN A 375 -13.93 -9.92 0.78
CA GLN A 375 -14.96 -10.86 1.21
C GLN A 375 -14.86 -12.19 0.45
N LEU A 376 -14.66 -12.15 -0.86
CA LEU A 376 -14.47 -13.37 -1.66
C LEU A 376 -13.20 -14.14 -1.25
N ILE A 377 -12.09 -13.45 -0.91
CA ILE A 377 -10.89 -14.11 -0.37
C ILE A 377 -11.19 -14.77 0.98
N GLU A 378 -11.89 -14.09 1.88
CA GLU A 378 -12.26 -14.63 3.20
C GLU A 378 -13.18 -15.85 3.08
N GLU A 379 -14.12 -15.82 2.14
CA GLU A 379 -15.07 -16.90 1.87
C GLU A 379 -14.42 -18.12 1.20
N GLN A 380 -13.56 -17.88 0.21
CA GLN A 380 -13.05 -18.95 -0.67
C GLN A 380 -11.66 -19.45 -0.24
N GLN A 381 -10.85 -18.58 0.35
CA GLN A 381 -9.43 -18.82 0.68
C GLN A 381 -9.07 -18.30 2.07
N PRO A 382 -9.72 -18.78 3.15
CA PRO A 382 -9.64 -18.19 4.50
C PRO A 382 -8.25 -18.22 5.14
N LYS A 383 -7.26 -18.90 4.54
CA LYS A 383 -5.86 -18.87 5.00
C LYS A 383 -5.10 -17.62 4.59
N ILE A 384 -5.61 -16.87 3.60
CA ILE A 384 -4.97 -15.66 3.08
C ILE A 384 -5.43 -14.47 3.93
N GLN A 385 -4.48 -13.72 4.50
CA GLN A 385 -4.77 -12.53 5.30
C GLN A 385 -5.31 -11.41 4.41
N THR A 386 -6.36 -10.71 4.86
CA THR A 386 -6.93 -9.54 4.19
C THR A 386 -6.62 -8.22 4.89
N PHE A 387 -6.48 -7.15 4.09
CA PHE A 387 -6.24 -5.77 4.51
C PHE A 387 -7.28 -4.86 3.86
N TYR A 388 -8.08 -4.19 4.67
CA TYR A 388 -9.10 -3.24 4.21
C TYR A 388 -8.45 -1.88 3.98
N LEU A 389 -8.23 -1.52 2.72
CA LEU A 389 -7.69 -0.22 2.36
C LEU A 389 -8.76 0.86 2.50
N THR A 390 -8.43 1.93 3.21
CA THR A 390 -9.36 3.04 3.41
C THR A 390 -8.69 4.40 3.26
N ASP A 391 -9.47 5.39 2.84
CA ASP A 391 -9.04 6.78 2.70
C ASP A 391 -10.04 7.70 3.40
N ASN A 392 -11.11 8.06 2.70
CA ASN A 392 -12.13 8.97 3.24
C ASN A 392 -13.22 8.19 3.98
N TYR A 393 -13.41 8.48 5.28
CA TYR A 393 -14.44 7.85 6.12
C TYR A 393 -15.87 8.02 5.58
N LYS A 394 -16.14 9.06 4.79
CA LYS A 394 -17.46 9.28 4.16
C LYS A 394 -17.81 8.22 3.11
N LEU A 395 -16.81 7.49 2.60
CA LEU A 395 -17.03 6.36 1.69
C LEU A 395 -17.70 5.18 2.37
N LEU A 396 -17.54 5.05 3.68
CA LEU A 396 -17.95 3.86 4.41
C LEU A 396 -19.47 3.67 4.49
N SER A 397 -20.23 4.76 4.30
CA SER A 397 -21.69 4.74 4.19
C SER A 397 -22.20 4.73 2.75
N SER A 398 -21.31 4.74 1.75
CA SER A 398 -21.69 4.81 0.34
C SER A 398 -21.92 3.43 -0.28
N ASP A 399 -22.55 3.42 -1.47
CA ASP A 399 -22.77 2.19 -2.24
C ASP A 399 -21.49 1.48 -2.71
N PHE A 400 -20.34 2.15 -2.59
CA PHE A 400 -19.03 1.56 -2.85
C PHE A 400 -18.68 0.44 -1.86
N VAL A 401 -19.22 0.51 -0.64
CA VAL A 401 -19.03 -0.53 0.37
C VAL A 401 -20.12 -1.59 0.24
N PRO A 402 -19.76 -2.89 0.25
CA PRO A 402 -20.72 -4.00 0.24
C PRO A 402 -21.78 -3.85 1.34
N ALA A 403 -23.03 -4.20 1.03
CA ALA A 403 -24.17 -3.93 1.91
C ALA A 403 -23.99 -4.44 3.35
N GLY A 404 -23.36 -5.60 3.55
CA GLY A 404 -23.10 -6.14 4.89
C GLY A 404 -22.11 -5.30 5.73
N LEU A 405 -21.19 -4.59 5.07
CA LEU A 405 -20.14 -3.78 5.69
C LEU A 405 -20.48 -2.29 5.75
N ARG A 406 -21.45 -1.85 4.94
CA ARG A 406 -21.85 -0.44 4.82
C ARG A 406 -22.34 0.13 6.14
N LEU A 407 -21.93 1.35 6.43
CA LEU A 407 -22.36 2.11 7.61
C LEU A 407 -23.66 2.87 7.33
N ASN A 408 -24.49 3.02 8.36
CA ASN A 408 -25.77 3.73 8.28
C ASN A 408 -25.63 5.20 8.64
#